data_AF-A0A7L4TDZ0-F1
#
_entry.id   AF-A0A7L4TDZ0-F1
#
_cell.length_a   1.000
_cell.length_b   1.000
_cell.length_c   1.000
_cell.angle_alpha   90.00
_cell.angle_beta   90.00
_cell.angle_gamma   90.00
#
_symmetry.space_group_name_H-M   'P 1'
#
loop_
_entity.id
_entity.type
_entity.pdbx_description
1 polymer ?
#
loop_
_entity_poly.entity_id
_entity_poly.type
_entity_poly.pdbx_seq_one_letter_code
_entity_poly.pdbx_strand_id
1 'polypeptide(L)'
;RQLHIELKQLLERFPDRYALFIVLQVTTEKKVGYTSAQAAHRCGFNVEDAWIIHQAMLHEMLEEMEKNEKKFPVLQVFIERDSKSAGWTKSADQTARLIQKGHTLDQIATKRKLKRSTIEDHIIEIALQQPDFSIKPYVTEEIKHKIYAFMKEKGSSVKLRDIKEALGDEVS
;
A
#
# COMPACT_ATOMS: atom_id res chain seq x y z
N ARG A 1 -0.42 23.36 -21.51
CA ARG A 1 -1.68 24.08 -21.13
C ARG A 1 -2.52 23.26 -20.16
N GLN A 2 -2.81 21.98 -20.45
CA GLN A 2 -3.62 21.11 -19.59
C GLN A 2 -3.04 20.91 -18.17
N LEU A 3 -1.73 20.64 -18.05
CA LEU A 3 -1.05 20.51 -16.75
C LEU A 3 -1.28 21.72 -15.83
N HIS A 4 -1.23 22.94 -16.37
CA HIS A 4 -1.47 24.16 -15.59
C HIS A 4 -2.91 24.24 -15.07
N ILE A 5 -3.89 23.83 -15.89
CA ILE A 5 -5.30 23.83 -15.52
C ILE A 5 -5.54 22.82 -14.38
N GLU A 6 -5.00 21.60 -14.52
CA GLU A 6 -5.14 20.55 -13.51
C GLU A 6 -4.46 20.93 -12.19
N LEU A 7 -3.22 21.45 -12.24
CA LEU A 7 -2.52 21.93 -11.05
C LEU A 7 -3.29 23.07 -10.37
N LYS A 8 -3.81 24.03 -11.14
CA LYS A 8 -4.61 25.13 -10.58
C LYS A 8 -5.86 24.61 -9.89
N GLN A 9 -6.62 23.73 -10.55
CA GLN A 9 -7.83 23.12 -9.98
C GLN A 9 -7.56 22.31 -8.71
N LEU A 10 -6.42 21.61 -8.67
CA LEU A 10 -6.00 20.85 -7.49
C LEU A 10 -5.61 21.78 -6.34
N LEU A 11 -4.80 22.81 -6.63
CA LEU A 11 -4.26 23.72 -5.63
C LEU A 11 -5.30 24.70 -5.07
N GLU A 12 -6.31 25.08 -5.84
CA GLU A 12 -7.43 25.94 -5.41
C GLU A 12 -8.29 25.32 -4.29
N ARG A 13 -8.11 24.04 -3.99
CA ARG A 13 -8.79 23.36 -2.88
C ARG A 13 -8.15 23.63 -1.53
N PHE A 14 -6.91 24.08 -1.52
CA PHE A 14 -6.15 24.34 -0.31
C PHE A 14 -6.19 25.83 0.01
N PRO A 15 -6.04 26.22 1.28
CA PRO A 15 -5.86 27.62 1.62
C PRO A 15 -4.62 28.19 0.91
N ASP A 16 -4.70 29.42 0.42
CA ASP A 16 -3.69 30.06 -0.45
C ASP A 16 -2.25 29.90 0.06
N ARG A 17 -2.06 30.00 1.37
CA ARG A 17 -0.76 29.86 2.04
C ARG A 17 -0.12 28.49 1.81
N TYR A 18 -0.91 27.43 1.84
CA TYR A 18 -0.47 26.05 1.63
C TYR A 18 -0.28 25.76 0.14
N ALA A 19 -1.18 26.25 -0.71
CA ALA A 19 -1.02 26.17 -2.16
C ALA A 19 0.28 26.87 -2.61
N LEU A 20 0.53 28.09 -2.11
CA LEU A 20 1.74 28.84 -2.37
C LEU A 20 2.99 28.12 -1.87
N PHE A 21 2.92 27.46 -0.71
CA PHE A 21 4.04 26.67 -0.17
C PHE A 21 4.49 25.58 -1.15
N ILE A 22 3.56 24.85 -1.76
CA ILE A 22 3.89 23.85 -2.80
C ILE A 22 4.42 24.51 -4.07
N VAL A 23 3.74 25.55 -4.57
CA VAL A 23 4.14 26.24 -5.81
C VAL A 23 5.56 26.80 -5.72
N LEU A 24 5.95 27.36 -4.57
CA LEU A 24 7.30 27.91 -4.36
C LEU A 24 8.40 26.85 -4.48
N GLN A 25 8.09 25.58 -4.22
CA GLN A 25 9.07 24.48 -4.28
C GLN A 25 9.25 23.93 -5.71
N VAL A 26 8.35 24.28 -6.64
CA VAL A 26 8.43 23.81 -8.02
C VAL A 26 9.53 24.56 -8.78
N THR A 27 10.45 23.80 -9.38
CA THR A 27 11.46 24.36 -10.28
C THR A 27 10.88 24.57 -11.67
N THR A 28 11.19 25.72 -12.26
CA THR A 28 10.87 26.06 -13.65
C THR A 28 12.16 26.21 -14.44
N GLU A 29 12.07 26.26 -15.77
CA GLU A 29 13.21 26.55 -16.64
C GLU A 29 13.97 27.82 -16.23
N LYS A 30 13.25 28.85 -15.76
CA LYS A 30 13.79 30.18 -15.46
C LYS A 30 14.22 30.35 -14.00
N LYS A 31 13.81 29.45 -13.11
CA LYS A 31 13.96 29.63 -11.66
C LYS A 31 14.00 28.30 -10.93
N VAL A 32 15.05 28.13 -10.14
CA VAL A 32 15.17 27.04 -9.16
C VAL A 32 14.11 27.22 -8.07
N GLY A 33 13.38 26.15 -7.78
CA GLY A 33 12.41 26.10 -6.70
C GLY A 33 13.06 26.32 -5.33
N TYR A 34 12.31 26.87 -4.40
CA TYR A 34 12.77 27.03 -3.03
C TYR A 34 12.86 25.67 -2.32
N THR A 35 13.77 25.55 -1.36
CA THR A 35 13.73 24.43 -0.41
C THR A 35 12.46 24.52 0.45
N SER A 36 12.02 23.41 1.04
CA SER A 36 10.87 23.40 1.95
C SER A 36 11.01 24.40 3.09
N ALA A 37 12.21 24.52 3.68
CA ALA A 37 12.51 25.53 4.70
C ALA A 37 12.37 26.98 4.18
N GLN A 38 12.89 27.27 2.98
CA GLN A 38 12.79 28.59 2.37
C GLN A 38 11.34 28.94 2.00
N ALA A 39 10.57 27.96 1.50
CA ALA A 39 9.16 28.13 1.19
C ALA A 39 8.33 28.33 2.48
N ALA A 40 8.62 27.58 3.54
CA ALA A 40 7.96 27.72 4.84
C ALA A 40 8.16 29.13 5.40
N HIS A 41 9.41 29.60 5.45
CA HIS A 41 9.73 30.96 5.88
C HIS A 41 8.96 32.03 5.07
N ARG A 42 8.88 31.88 3.74
CA ARG A 42 8.15 32.82 2.86
C ARG A 42 6.64 32.80 3.07
N CYS A 43 6.09 31.63 3.36
CA CYS A 43 4.68 31.48 3.73
C CYS A 43 4.43 31.80 5.21
N GLY A 44 5.45 32.19 5.99
CA GLY A 44 5.36 32.47 7.43
C GLY A 44 5.13 31.22 8.30
N PHE A 45 5.29 30.02 7.76
CA PHE A 45 5.21 28.77 8.53
C PHE A 45 6.43 28.63 9.41
N ASN A 46 6.31 27.86 10.49
CA ASN A 46 7.49 27.43 11.20
C ASN A 46 8.33 26.51 10.29
N VAL A 47 9.63 26.71 10.27
CA VAL A 47 10.56 25.95 9.41
C VAL A 47 10.62 24.49 9.87
N GLU A 48 10.50 24.23 11.18
CA GLU A 48 10.45 22.86 11.71
C GLU A 48 9.21 22.09 11.21
N ASP A 49 8.11 22.79 10.93
CA ASP A 49 6.87 22.17 10.43
C ASP A 49 6.91 21.93 8.91
N ALA A 50 7.91 22.47 8.20
CA ALA A 50 7.94 22.48 6.74
C ALA A 50 7.86 21.07 6.15
N TRP A 51 8.54 20.10 6.77
CA TRP A 51 8.50 18.71 6.32
C TRP A 51 7.10 18.10 6.49
N ILE A 52 6.46 18.30 7.65
CA ILE A 52 5.13 17.78 7.95
C ILE A 52 4.09 18.39 7.01
N ILE A 53 4.13 19.71 6.81
CA ILE A 53 3.22 20.42 5.90
C ILE A 53 3.40 19.92 4.47
N HIS A 54 4.64 19.70 4.03
CA HIS A 54 4.92 19.16 2.70
C HIS A 54 4.32 17.76 2.52
N GLN A 55 4.54 16.86 3.48
CA GLN A 55 3.97 15.52 3.43
C GLN A 55 2.44 15.55 3.43
N ALA A 56 1.82 16.34 4.32
CA ALA A 56 0.37 16.47 4.38
C ALA A 56 -0.23 16.96 3.06
N MET A 57 0.37 18.00 2.46
CA MET A 57 -0.06 18.52 1.17
C MET A 57 0.09 17.49 0.04
N LEU A 58 1.21 16.75 -0.02
CA LEU A 58 1.38 15.70 -1.02
C LEU A 58 0.34 14.59 -0.85
N HIS A 59 0.06 14.15 0.38
CA HIS A 59 -0.95 13.13 0.64
C HIS A 59 -2.33 13.57 0.18
N GLU A 60 -2.76 14.78 0.54
CA GLU A 60 -4.06 15.33 0.10
C GLU A 60 -4.14 15.50 -1.42
N MET A 61 -3.06 15.96 -2.05
CA MET A 61 -2.98 16.09 -3.51
C MET A 61 -3.11 14.73 -4.20
N LEU A 62 -2.41 13.70 -3.71
CA LEU A 62 -2.46 12.34 -4.25
C LEU A 62 -3.84 11.72 -4.06
N GLU A 63 -4.42 11.82 -2.86
CA GLU A 63 -5.75 11.26 -2.57
C GLU A 63 -6.83 11.90 -3.46
N GLU A 64 -6.76 13.21 -3.69
CA GLU A 64 -7.69 13.89 -4.59
C GLU A 64 -7.50 13.47 -6.04
N MET A 65 -6.26 13.30 -6.48
CA MET A 65 -5.95 12.79 -7.81
C MET A 65 -6.50 11.38 -7.99
N GLU A 66 -6.32 10.48 -7.02
CA GLU A 66 -6.83 9.10 -7.04
C GLU A 66 -8.37 9.04 -7.03
N LYS A 67 -9.05 9.84 -6.19
CA LYS A 67 -10.52 9.87 -6.14
C LYS A 67 -11.15 10.37 -7.44
N ASN A 68 -10.46 11.26 -8.16
CA ASN A 68 -10.98 11.95 -9.32
C ASN A 68 -10.10 11.75 -10.57
N GLU A 69 -9.72 10.49 -10.87
CA GLU A 69 -8.76 10.18 -11.93
C GLU A 69 -9.08 10.83 -13.29
N LYS A 70 -10.36 10.82 -13.69
CA LYS A 70 -10.83 11.39 -14.96
C LYS A 70 -10.72 12.91 -15.02
N LYS A 71 -10.68 13.58 -13.86
CA LYS A 71 -10.56 15.03 -13.75
C LYS A 71 -9.11 15.51 -13.91
N PHE A 72 -8.15 14.64 -13.58
CA PHE A 72 -6.72 14.97 -13.55
C PHE A 72 -5.87 14.08 -14.48
N PRO A 73 -6.26 13.89 -15.77
CA PRO A 73 -5.64 12.89 -16.63
C PRO A 73 -4.14 13.10 -16.88
N VAL A 74 -3.65 14.35 -16.87
CA VAL A 74 -2.21 14.63 -17.03
C VAL A 74 -1.46 14.40 -15.74
N LEU A 75 -2.01 14.84 -14.61
CA LEU A 75 -1.38 14.64 -13.31
C LEU A 75 -1.28 13.16 -12.91
N GLN A 76 -2.19 12.31 -13.39
CA GLN A 76 -2.13 10.86 -13.20
C GLN A 76 -0.83 10.22 -13.71
N VAL A 77 -0.16 10.81 -14.70
CA VAL A 77 1.10 10.29 -15.25
C VAL A 77 2.23 10.33 -14.22
N PHE A 78 2.15 11.23 -13.23
CA PHE A 78 3.14 11.36 -12.17
C PHE A 78 2.88 10.41 -10.98
N ILE A 79 1.73 9.77 -10.94
CA ILE A 79 1.44 8.74 -9.95
C ILE A 79 1.98 7.42 -10.50
N GLU A 80 2.99 6.87 -9.83
CA GLU A 80 3.48 5.53 -10.13
C GLU A 80 2.40 4.51 -9.74
N ARG A 81 1.53 4.21 -10.70
CA ARG A 81 0.50 3.17 -10.60
C ARG A 81 1.10 1.79 -10.82
N ASP A 82 2.31 1.53 -10.32
CA ASP A 82 2.85 0.18 -10.36
C ASP A 82 1.80 -0.70 -9.69
N SER A 83 1.15 -1.50 -10.56
CA SER A 83 -0.16 -2.11 -10.43
C SER A 83 -0.57 -2.26 -8.98
N LYS A 84 -1.50 -1.43 -8.48
CA LYS A 84 -2.11 -1.55 -7.13
C LYS A 84 -1.11 -2.14 -6.14
N SER A 85 -0.31 -1.36 -5.41
CA SER A 85 0.37 -1.93 -4.23
C SER A 85 -0.71 -2.69 -3.47
N ALA A 86 -0.67 -4.03 -3.53
CA ALA A 86 -1.92 -4.79 -3.47
C ALA A 86 -2.33 -5.04 -2.01
N GLY A 87 -2.09 -4.02 -1.18
CA GLY A 87 -2.10 -4.05 0.26
C GLY A 87 -0.89 -4.77 0.86
N TRP A 88 0.04 -5.30 0.05
CA TRP A 88 1.14 -6.14 0.53
C TRP A 88 2.55 -5.63 0.21
N THR A 89 3.53 -6.14 0.94
CA THR A 89 4.95 -5.81 0.81
C THR A 89 5.51 -6.14 -0.58
N LYS A 90 6.55 -5.42 -1.02
CA LYS A 90 7.27 -5.73 -2.27
C LYS A 90 7.76 -7.19 -2.33
N SER A 91 8.05 -7.80 -1.18
CA SER A 91 8.44 -9.20 -1.08
C SER A 91 7.27 -10.15 -1.33
N ALA A 92 6.08 -9.86 -0.79
CA ALA A 92 4.87 -10.61 -1.10
C ALA A 92 4.47 -10.48 -2.57
N ASP A 93 4.69 -9.31 -3.19
CA ASP A 93 4.42 -9.11 -4.62
C ASP A 93 5.23 -10.05 -5.52
N GLN A 94 6.50 -10.25 -5.20
CA GLN A 94 7.33 -11.22 -5.91
C GLN A 94 6.80 -12.66 -5.75
N THR A 95 6.30 -13.03 -4.57
CA THR A 95 5.63 -14.32 -4.35
C THR A 95 4.38 -14.43 -5.22
N ALA A 96 3.51 -13.42 -5.19
CA ALA A 96 2.25 -13.38 -5.95
C ALA A 96 2.49 -13.59 -7.45
N ARG A 97 3.48 -12.89 -8.03
CA ARG A 97 3.85 -13.03 -9.45
C ARG A 97 4.32 -14.45 -9.81
N LEU A 98 4.95 -15.17 -8.88
CA LEU A 98 5.39 -16.54 -9.12
C LEU A 98 4.24 -17.56 -8.98
N ILE A 99 3.32 -17.32 -8.04
CA ILE A 99 2.07 -18.11 -7.91
C ILE A 99 1.23 -17.98 -9.19
N GLN A 100 1.08 -16.76 -9.72
CA GLN A 100 0.37 -16.52 -10.98
C GLN A 100 1.02 -17.23 -12.18
N LYS A 101 2.33 -17.50 -12.10
CA LYS A 101 3.09 -18.30 -13.07
C LYS A 101 3.03 -19.81 -12.80
N GLY A 102 2.14 -20.27 -11.90
CA GLY A 102 1.91 -21.68 -11.60
C GLY A 102 3.01 -22.36 -10.77
N HIS A 103 3.90 -21.60 -10.11
CA HIS A 103 4.94 -22.21 -9.28
C HIS A 103 4.36 -22.68 -7.92
N THR A 104 4.84 -23.82 -7.42
CA THR A 104 4.50 -24.31 -6.07
C THR A 104 5.26 -23.54 -4.98
N LEU A 105 4.81 -23.64 -3.71
CA LEU A 105 5.45 -22.94 -2.60
C LEU A 105 6.92 -23.33 -2.43
N ASP A 106 7.25 -24.61 -2.59
CA ASP A 106 8.63 -25.08 -2.52
C ASP A 106 9.47 -24.54 -3.67
N GLN A 107 8.93 -24.53 -4.89
CA GLN A 107 9.63 -23.95 -6.04
C GLN A 107 9.90 -22.46 -5.84
N ILE A 108 8.93 -21.74 -5.26
CA ILE A 108 9.09 -20.31 -4.93
C ILE A 108 10.14 -20.14 -3.85
N ALA A 109 10.08 -20.92 -2.76
CA ALA A 109 11.04 -20.89 -1.67
C ALA A 109 12.47 -21.12 -2.17
N THR A 110 12.69 -22.15 -3.00
CA THR A 110 13.98 -22.44 -3.62
C THR A 110 14.43 -21.32 -4.55
N LYS A 111 13.56 -20.84 -5.45
CA LYS A 111 13.89 -19.80 -6.44
C LYS A 111 14.23 -18.46 -5.79
N ARG A 112 13.52 -18.11 -4.72
CA ARG A 112 13.73 -16.88 -3.94
C ARG A 112 14.79 -17.01 -2.85
N LYS A 113 15.28 -18.23 -2.58
CA LYS A 113 16.19 -18.56 -1.46
C LYS A 113 15.62 -18.12 -0.10
N LEU A 114 14.31 -18.36 0.10
CA LEU A 114 13.61 -18.05 1.35
C LEU A 114 13.12 -19.35 2.01
N LYS A 115 12.87 -19.30 3.32
CA LYS A 115 12.21 -20.40 4.02
C LYS A 115 10.77 -20.51 3.52
N ARG A 116 10.24 -21.75 3.51
CA ARG A 116 8.84 -22.01 3.15
C ARG A 116 7.87 -21.20 4.03
N SER A 117 8.13 -21.13 5.33
CA SER A 117 7.35 -20.33 6.27
C SER A 117 7.23 -18.86 5.86
N THR A 118 8.30 -18.27 5.34
CA THR A 118 8.28 -16.89 4.84
C THR A 118 7.43 -16.74 3.58
N ILE A 119 7.35 -17.77 2.73
CA ILE A 119 6.45 -17.78 1.57
C ILE A 119 4.99 -17.92 2.03
N GLU A 120 4.73 -18.73 3.05
CA GLU A 120 3.41 -18.88 3.68
C GLU A 120 2.94 -17.55 4.31
N ASP A 121 3.82 -16.83 5.01
CA ASP A 121 3.53 -15.49 5.54
C ASP A 121 3.12 -14.50 4.44
N HIS A 122 3.81 -14.51 3.30
CA HIS A 122 3.43 -13.68 2.16
C HIS A 122 2.06 -14.05 1.59
N ILE A 123 1.66 -15.32 1.63
CA ILE A 123 0.34 -15.76 1.15
C ILE A 123 -0.76 -15.28 2.07
N ILE A 124 -0.54 -15.30 3.39
CA ILE A 124 -1.46 -14.72 4.36
C ILE A 124 -1.63 -13.23 4.07
N GLU A 125 -0.53 -12.52 3.83
CA GLU A 125 -0.55 -11.09 3.49
C GLU A 125 -1.38 -10.83 2.21
N ILE A 126 -1.18 -11.64 1.16
CA ILE A 126 -1.93 -11.55 -0.09
C ILE A 126 -3.43 -11.83 0.14
N ALA A 127 -3.76 -12.90 0.86
CA ALA A 127 -5.14 -13.33 1.09
C ALA A 127 -5.95 -12.32 1.92
N LEU A 128 -5.30 -11.62 2.86
CA LEU A 128 -5.94 -10.58 3.66
C LEU A 128 -6.31 -9.34 2.84
N GLN A 129 -5.56 -9.05 1.78
CA GLN A 129 -5.70 -7.83 1.00
C GLN A 129 -6.44 -8.03 -0.33
N GLN A 130 -6.48 -9.26 -0.85
CA GLN A 130 -7.19 -9.62 -2.06
C GLN A 130 -8.37 -10.57 -1.73
N PRO A 131 -9.61 -10.05 -1.62
CA PRO A 131 -10.79 -10.86 -1.25
C PRO A 131 -11.05 -12.06 -2.17
N ASP A 132 -10.66 -11.96 -3.44
CA ASP A 132 -10.84 -13.02 -4.44
C ASP A 132 -9.70 -14.05 -4.46
N PHE A 133 -8.69 -13.91 -3.59
CA PHE A 133 -7.57 -14.85 -3.53
C PHE A 133 -8.04 -16.20 -2.99
N SER A 134 -7.88 -17.26 -3.79
CA SER A 134 -8.30 -18.60 -3.40
C SER A 134 -7.27 -19.26 -2.50
N ILE A 135 -7.62 -19.50 -1.23
CA ILE A 135 -6.80 -20.27 -0.29
C ILE A 135 -6.98 -21.78 -0.40
N LYS A 136 -7.93 -22.25 -1.21
CA LYS A 136 -8.25 -23.69 -1.39
C LYS A 136 -7.04 -24.57 -1.75
N PRO A 137 -6.05 -24.10 -2.55
CA PRO A 137 -4.85 -24.90 -2.84
C PRO A 137 -3.96 -25.14 -1.61
N TYR A 138 -4.13 -24.38 -0.54
CA TYR A 138 -3.27 -24.39 0.65
C TYR A 138 -3.97 -24.98 1.88
N VAL A 139 -5.29 -24.86 1.96
CA VAL A 139 -6.10 -25.33 3.09
C VAL A 139 -7.27 -26.14 2.57
N THR A 140 -7.34 -27.42 2.95
CA THR A 140 -8.47 -28.30 2.56
C THR A 140 -9.75 -27.89 3.30
N GLU A 141 -10.91 -28.22 2.73
CA GLU A 141 -12.19 -27.95 3.38
C GLU A 141 -12.34 -28.75 4.68
N GLU A 142 -11.73 -29.93 4.82
CA GLU A 142 -11.77 -30.69 6.08
C GLU A 142 -11.03 -29.95 7.20
N ILE A 143 -9.81 -29.45 6.93
CA ILE A 143 -9.02 -28.68 7.89
C ILE A 143 -9.79 -27.42 8.31
N LYS A 144 -10.38 -26.73 7.34
CA LYS A 144 -11.19 -25.54 7.59
C LYS A 144 -12.39 -25.84 8.51
N HIS A 145 -13.11 -26.94 8.27
CA HIS A 145 -14.22 -27.35 9.14
C HIS A 145 -13.76 -27.68 10.56
N LYS A 146 -12.64 -28.39 10.72
CA LYS A 146 -12.06 -28.69 12.04
C LYS A 146 -11.71 -27.42 12.81
N ILE A 147 -11.06 -26.45 12.16
CA ILE A 147 -10.71 -25.15 12.77
C ILE A 147 -11.98 -24.39 13.20
N TYR A 148 -12.99 -24.28 12.33
CA TYR A 148 -14.23 -23.59 12.69
C TYR A 148 -15.00 -24.27 13.83
N ALA A 149 -15.06 -25.61 13.83
CA ALA A 149 -15.70 -26.35 14.92
C ALA A 149 -15.00 -26.09 16.26
N PHE A 150 -13.67 -26.10 16.27
CA PHE A 150 -12.87 -25.80 17.46
C PHE A 150 -13.08 -24.37 17.96
N MET A 151 -13.04 -23.38 17.05
CA MET A 151 -13.31 -21.97 17.39
C MET A 151 -14.73 -21.76 17.94
N LYS A 152 -15.72 -22.48 17.41
CA LYS A 152 -17.11 -22.41 17.89
C LYS A 152 -17.25 -23.00 19.30
N GLU A 153 -16.52 -24.07 19.62
CA GLU A 153 -16.54 -24.70 20.94
C GLU A 153 -15.84 -23.86 22.01
N LYS A 154 -14.68 -23.27 21.68
CA LYS A 154 -13.80 -22.56 22.64
C LYS A 154 -14.03 -21.05 22.73
N GLY A 155 -14.80 -20.46 21.81
CA GLY A 155 -15.13 -19.03 21.78
C GLY A 155 -14.15 -18.18 20.97
N SER A 156 -14.41 -16.86 20.91
CA SER A 156 -13.71 -15.91 20.03
C SER A 156 -12.28 -15.53 20.45
N SER A 157 -11.78 -16.02 21.59
CA SER A 157 -10.45 -15.70 22.14
C SER A 157 -9.41 -16.80 21.98
N VAL A 158 -9.66 -17.77 21.10
CA VAL A 158 -8.75 -18.90 20.83
C VAL A 158 -7.46 -18.40 20.20
N LYS A 159 -6.31 -18.78 20.76
CA LYS A 159 -5.00 -18.47 20.18
C LYS A 159 -4.62 -19.54 19.15
N LEU A 160 -3.84 -19.16 18.14
CA LEU A 160 -3.35 -20.09 17.11
C LEU A 160 -2.62 -21.31 17.70
N ARG A 161 -1.90 -21.13 18.81
CA ARG A 161 -1.23 -22.22 19.53
C ARG A 161 -2.22 -23.28 20.02
N ASP A 162 -3.36 -22.85 20.56
CA ASP A 162 -4.37 -23.75 21.12
C ASP A 162 -5.03 -24.58 20.00
N ILE A 163 -5.20 -23.98 18.81
CA ILE A 163 -5.68 -24.67 17.60
C ILE A 163 -4.68 -25.74 17.18
N LYS A 164 -3.38 -25.39 17.13
CA LYS A 164 -2.31 -26.31 16.74
C LYS A 164 -2.16 -27.48 17.73
N GLU A 165 -2.22 -27.21 19.03
CA GLU A 165 -2.16 -28.25 20.07
C GLU A 165 -3.35 -29.21 20.00
N ALA A 166 -4.55 -28.71 19.67
CA ALA A 166 -5.76 -29.52 19.60
C ALA A 166 -5.91 -30.32 18.30
N LEU A 167 -5.46 -29.77 17.17
CA LEU A 167 -5.62 -30.39 15.85
C LEU A 167 -4.36 -31.13 15.36
N GLY A 168 -3.24 -31.00 16.07
CA GLY A 168 -1.99 -31.72 15.79
C GLY A 168 -1.31 -31.29 14.48
N ASP A 169 -0.40 -32.12 14.00
CA ASP A 169 0.42 -31.86 12.81
C ASP A 169 -0.38 -31.73 11.49
N GLU A 170 -1.68 -32.03 11.52
CA GLU A 170 -2.60 -31.77 10.41
C GLU A 170 -2.84 -30.26 10.19
N VAL A 171 -2.51 -29.42 11.18
CA VAL A 171 -2.59 -27.96 11.14
C VAL A 171 -1.23 -27.38 11.55
N SER A 172 -0.40 -27.04 10.56
CA SER A 172 0.97 -26.55 10.76
C SER A 172 1.05 -25.06 11.07
#